data_AF-A0A496ZQY8-F1
#
_entry.id   AF-A0A496ZQY8-F1
#
_cell.length_a   1.000
_cell.length_b   1.000
_cell.length_c   1.000
_cell.angle_alpha   90.00
_cell.angle_beta   90.00
_cell.angle_gamma   90.00
#
_symmetry.space_group_name_H-M   'P 1'
#
loop_
_entity.id
_entity.type
_entity.pdbx_description
1 polymer ?
#
loop_
_entity_poly.entity_id
_entity_poly.type
_entity_poly.pdbx_seq_one_letter_code
_entity_poly.pdbx_strand_id
1 'polypeptide(L)'
;MLEKEELRVLIDVREPGEFNEGFINQPDEDDEYPYPETFTVNIPRGLIEFKITSSDYWDNDLWVEMPPKDEPIVLYCLTGGRSALAALTMQKMGYTNVYSLQGGYRIWLDPSLPLEDDSASDSGG
;
A
#
# COMPACT_ATOMS: atom_id res chain seq x y z
N MET A 1 -0.99 -8.57 -15.73
CA MET A 1 -0.24 -7.31 -15.58
C MET A 1 -1.29 -6.28 -15.24
N LEU A 2 -1.17 -5.60 -14.10
CA LEU A 2 -2.12 -4.54 -13.75
C LEU A 2 -1.81 -3.32 -14.62
N GLU A 3 -2.82 -2.78 -15.28
CA GLU A 3 -2.68 -1.50 -15.98
C GLU A 3 -2.81 -0.35 -14.96
N LYS A 4 -2.05 0.73 -15.18
CA LYS A 4 -1.97 1.87 -14.24
C LYS A 4 -3.35 2.51 -13.98
N GLU A 5 -4.24 2.46 -14.97
CA GLU A 5 -5.58 3.06 -14.98
C GLU A 5 -6.59 2.32 -14.10
N GLU A 6 -6.28 1.10 -13.65
CA GLU A 6 -7.17 0.27 -12.83
C GLU A 6 -6.88 0.39 -11.33
N LEU A 7 -5.71 0.94 -10.95
CA LEU A 7 -5.29 1.03 -9.56
C LEU A 7 -5.82 2.30 -8.90
N ARG A 8 -6.92 2.17 -8.15
CA ARG A 8 -7.49 3.31 -7.40
C ARG A 8 -6.86 3.53 -6.04
N VAL A 9 -6.38 2.47 -5.40
CA VAL A 9 -5.90 2.53 -4.00
C VAL A 9 -4.53 1.89 -3.85
N LEU A 10 -3.60 2.66 -3.31
CA LEU A 10 -2.31 2.21 -2.82
C LEU A 10 -2.30 2.27 -1.29
N ILE A 11 -1.98 1.17 -0.63
CA ILE A 11 -1.97 1.10 0.84
C ILE A 11 -0.54 1.10 1.35
N ASP A 12 -0.19 2.14 2.08
CA ASP A 12 1.04 2.21 2.85
C ASP A 12 0.85 1.53 4.21
N VAL A 13 1.53 0.41 4.44
CA VAL A 13 1.46 -0.33 5.70
C VAL A 13 2.54 0.02 6.72
N ARG A 14 3.29 1.10 6.48
CA ARG A 14 4.27 1.65 7.42
C ARG A 14 3.58 2.32 8.60
N GLU A 15 4.36 2.63 9.63
CA GLU A 15 3.85 3.41 10.76
C GLU A 15 3.52 4.84 10.33
N PRO A 16 2.56 5.53 10.98
CA PRO A 16 2.15 6.87 10.59
C PRO A 16 3.30 7.88 10.54
N GLY A 17 4.32 7.72 11.41
CA GLY A 17 5.53 8.54 11.38
C GLY A 17 6.30 8.42 10.05
N GLU A 18 6.49 7.20 9.55
CA GLU A 18 7.16 6.95 8.27
C GLU A 18 6.32 7.46 7.07
N PHE A 19 4.99 7.41 7.17
CA PHE A 19 4.08 7.93 6.15
C PHE A 19 4.12 9.45 6.07
N ASN A 20 4.14 10.13 7.22
CA ASN A 20 4.20 11.60 7.30
C ASN A 20 5.52 12.19 6.78
N GLU A 21 6.59 11.38 6.72
CA GLU A 21 7.87 11.77 6.11
C GLU A 21 7.83 11.72 4.57
N GLY A 22 6.77 11.15 3.99
CA GLY A 22 6.54 11.06 2.56
C GLY A 22 6.01 9.69 2.15
N PHE A 23 5.24 9.67 1.07
CA PHE A 23 4.58 8.48 0.55
C PHE A 23 4.60 8.45 -0.99
N ILE A 24 4.26 7.30 -1.58
CA ILE A 24 4.17 7.13 -3.04
C ILE A 24 2.92 7.86 -3.55
N ASN A 25 3.00 8.50 -4.72
CA ASN A 25 1.91 9.32 -5.29
C ASN A 25 1.52 10.51 -4.39
N GLN A 26 2.51 11.21 -3.85
CA GLN A 26 2.25 12.52 -3.23
C GLN A 26 1.65 13.46 -4.29
N PRO A 27 0.54 14.16 -3.97
CA PRO A 27 -0.01 15.15 -4.87
C PRO A 27 1.00 16.28 -5.09
N ASP A 28 1.05 16.80 -6.32
CA ASP A 28 1.82 18.00 -6.61
C ASP A 28 1.04 19.20 -6.05
N GLU A 29 1.65 19.93 -5.09
CA GLU A 29 1.02 21.06 -4.42
C GLU A 29 0.77 22.25 -5.38
N ASP A 30 1.48 22.28 -6.51
CA ASP A 30 1.36 23.32 -7.54
C ASP A 30 0.29 22.97 -8.61
N ASP A 31 -0.32 21.78 -8.56
CA ASP A 31 -1.37 21.38 -9.49
C ASP A 31 -2.72 22.02 -9.14
N GLU A 32 -3.43 22.51 -10.16
CA GLU A 32 -4.78 23.07 -10.02
C GLU A 32 -5.79 21.99 -9.61
N TYR A 33 -5.52 20.71 -9.94
CA TYR A 33 -6.34 19.58 -9.55
C TYR A 33 -5.48 18.48 -8.89
N PRO A 34 -5.09 18.66 -7.61
CA PRO A 34 -4.12 17.80 -6.93
C PRO A 34 -4.68 16.42 -6.54
N TYR A 35 -5.83 16.01 -7.08
CA TYR A 35 -6.43 14.72 -6.78
C TYR A 35 -5.81 13.65 -7.69
N PRO A 36 -4.98 12.73 -7.14
CA PRO A 36 -4.36 11.71 -7.96
C PRO A 36 -5.40 10.68 -8.42
N GLU A 37 -5.17 10.09 -9.59
CA GLU A 37 -5.98 8.95 -10.07
C GLU A 37 -5.90 7.74 -9.11
N THR A 38 -4.78 7.62 -8.40
CA THR A 38 -4.54 6.61 -7.37
C THR A 38 -4.34 7.29 -6.01
N PHE A 39 -5.24 7.02 -5.07
CA PHE A 39 -5.11 7.50 -3.70
C PHE A 39 -4.16 6.62 -2.89
N THR A 40 -3.24 7.25 -2.16
CA THR A 40 -2.41 6.54 -1.19
C THR A 40 -2.95 6.75 0.21
N VAL A 41 -3.23 5.66 0.91
CA VAL A 41 -3.80 5.66 2.27
C VAL A 41 -2.86 4.95 3.23
N ASN A 42 -2.77 5.42 4.48
CA ASN A 42 -1.97 4.76 5.51
C ASN A 42 -2.82 3.84 6.38
N ILE A 43 -2.63 2.54 6.23
CA ILE A 43 -3.16 1.52 7.12
C ILE A 43 -1.99 0.71 7.66
N PRO A 44 -1.42 1.07 8.83
CA PRO A 44 -0.30 0.34 9.41
C PRO A 44 -0.58 -1.15 9.45
N ARG A 45 0.41 -2.00 9.18
CA ARG A 45 0.23 -3.46 9.11
C ARG A 45 -0.65 -3.94 10.28
N GLY A 46 -0.33 -3.56 11.52
CA GLY A 46 -1.04 -4.05 12.71
C GLY A 46 -2.53 -3.73 12.78
N LEU A 47 -3.04 -2.87 11.89
CA LEU A 47 -4.42 -2.43 11.85
C LEU A 47 -5.16 -2.91 10.58
N ILE A 48 -4.49 -3.62 9.66
CA ILE A 48 -5.07 -3.97 8.36
C ILE A 48 -6.35 -4.79 8.52
N GLU A 49 -6.37 -5.77 9.44
CA GLU A 49 -7.51 -6.64 9.69
C GLU A 49 -8.76 -5.88 10.18
N PHE A 50 -8.56 -4.71 10.81
CA PHE A 50 -9.63 -3.91 11.39
C PHE A 50 -10.09 -2.79 10.48
N LYS A 51 -9.16 -2.12 9.78
CA LYS A 51 -9.45 -0.92 8.99
C LYS A 51 -9.90 -1.21 7.58
N ILE A 52 -9.37 -2.24 6.91
CA ILE A 52 -9.65 -2.48 5.49
C ILE A 52 -11.13 -2.73 5.21
N THR A 53 -11.87 -3.30 6.17
CA THR A 53 -13.32 -3.58 6.08
C THR A 53 -14.20 -2.62 6.88
N SER A 54 -13.65 -1.51 7.40
CA SER A 54 -14.39 -0.56 8.23
C SER A 54 -14.91 0.59 7.38
N SER A 55 -16.21 0.59 7.05
CA SER A 55 -16.84 1.70 6.31
C SER A 55 -16.58 3.05 6.98
N ASP A 56 -16.65 3.11 8.31
CA ASP A 56 -16.43 4.35 9.06
C ASP A 56 -15.04 4.95 8.82
N TYR A 57 -14.00 4.11 8.71
CA TYR A 57 -12.64 4.56 8.41
C TYR A 57 -12.53 5.14 6.99
N TRP A 58 -13.14 4.49 6.00
CA TRP A 58 -13.10 4.94 4.62
C TRP A 58 -13.94 6.21 4.39
N ASP A 59 -15.16 6.24 4.94
CA ASP A 59 -16.11 7.32 4.71
C ASP A 59 -15.77 8.60 5.49
N ASN A 60 -15.36 8.48 6.77
CA ASN A 60 -15.19 9.64 7.64
C ASN A 60 -13.73 10.12 7.75
N ASP A 61 -12.76 9.21 7.76
CA ASP A 61 -11.35 9.58 7.97
C ASP A 61 -10.63 9.87 6.64
N LEU A 62 -10.97 9.14 5.57
CA LEU A 62 -10.28 9.23 4.29
C LEU A 62 -11.06 9.95 3.20
N TRP A 63 -12.40 9.94 3.26
CA TRP A 63 -13.27 10.50 2.21
C TRP A 63 -13.02 9.82 0.85
N VAL A 64 -12.59 8.55 0.89
CA VAL A 64 -12.31 7.69 -0.27
C VAL A 64 -13.20 6.46 -0.15
N GLU A 65 -13.83 6.05 -1.25
CA GLU A 65 -14.67 4.85 -1.27
C GLU A 65 -13.87 3.61 -0.87
N MET A 66 -14.42 2.83 0.08
CA MET A 66 -13.82 1.56 0.47
C MET A 66 -13.70 0.63 -0.73
N PRO A 67 -12.50 0.10 -1.04
CA PRO A 67 -12.32 -0.72 -2.22
C PRO A 67 -13.09 -2.05 -2.09
N PRO A 68 -13.91 -2.41 -3.10
CA PRO A 68 -14.44 -3.76 -3.27
C PRO A 68 -13.36 -4.83 -3.17
N LYS A 69 -13.76 -6.07 -2.82
CA LYS A 69 -12.80 -7.17 -2.59
C LYS A 69 -12.10 -7.65 -3.87
N ASP A 70 -12.67 -7.40 -5.03
CA ASP A 70 -12.18 -7.77 -6.34
C ASP A 70 -11.41 -6.66 -7.06
N GLU A 71 -11.45 -5.43 -6.55
CA GLU A 71 -10.68 -4.32 -7.08
C GLU A 71 -9.17 -4.52 -6.80
N PRO A 72 -8.30 -4.10 -7.74
CA PRO A 72 -6.86 -4.13 -7.52
C PRO A 72 -6.44 -3.28 -6.31
N ILE A 73 -5.69 -3.89 -5.40
CA ILE A 73 -5.08 -3.21 -4.26
C ILE A 73 -3.60 -3.55 -4.23
N VAL A 74 -2.76 -2.51 -4.23
CA VAL A 74 -1.31 -2.66 -4.04
C VAL A 74 -0.96 -2.18 -2.64
N LEU A 75 -0.17 -2.98 -1.93
CA LEU A 75 0.39 -2.64 -0.63
C LEU A 75 1.89 -2.42 -0.75
N TYR A 76 2.42 -1.48 0.01
CA TYR A 76 3.86 -1.32 0.16
C TYR A 76 4.23 -0.99 1.60
N CYS A 77 5.47 -1.33 1.96
CA CYS A 77 6.11 -0.81 3.16
C CYS A 77 7.48 -0.23 2.80
N LEU A 78 8.41 -0.12 3.76
CA LEU A 78 9.76 0.36 3.48
C LEU A 78 10.51 -0.52 2.45
N THR A 79 10.57 -1.84 2.66
CA THR A 79 11.36 -2.77 1.82
C THR A 79 10.57 -3.93 1.18
N GLY A 80 9.31 -4.16 1.58
CA GLY A 80 8.41 -5.19 1.01
C GLY A 80 7.91 -6.24 2.01
N GLY A 81 8.63 -6.50 3.12
CA GLY A 81 8.27 -7.58 4.04
C GLY A 81 6.92 -7.39 4.76
N ARG A 82 6.65 -6.19 5.30
CA ARG A 82 5.36 -5.91 5.98
C ARG A 82 4.18 -5.95 5.01
N SER A 83 4.36 -5.45 3.79
CA SER A 83 3.32 -5.45 2.76
C SER A 83 3.03 -6.84 2.23
N ALA A 84 4.03 -7.72 2.11
CA ALA A 84 3.81 -9.12 1.74
C ALA A 84 2.92 -9.84 2.77
N LEU A 85 3.18 -9.65 4.06
CA LEU A 85 2.34 -10.20 5.14
C LEU A 85 0.93 -9.61 5.14
N ALA A 86 0.80 -8.30 4.94
CA ALA A 86 -0.50 -7.64 4.87
C ALA A 86 -1.32 -8.12 3.65
N ALA A 87 -0.69 -8.28 2.49
CA ALA A 87 -1.31 -8.82 1.28
C ALA A 87 -1.83 -10.24 1.51
N LEU A 88 -1.02 -11.12 2.12
CA LEU A 88 -1.43 -12.47 2.48
C LEU A 88 -2.62 -12.47 3.44
N THR A 89 -2.66 -11.57 4.42
CA THR A 89 -3.78 -11.41 5.33
C THR A 89 -5.05 -10.97 4.59
N MET A 90 -4.96 -9.95 3.72
CA MET A 90 -6.11 -9.48 2.94
C MET A 90 -6.65 -10.56 2.00
N GLN A 91 -5.78 -11.35 1.39
CA GLN A 91 -6.19 -12.52 0.60
C GLN A 91 -6.99 -13.53 1.44
N LYS A 92 -6.55 -13.82 2.68
CA LYS A 92 -7.29 -14.67 3.62
C LYS A 92 -8.64 -14.07 4.05
N MET A 93 -8.77 -12.75 4.02
CA MET A 93 -10.04 -12.03 4.28
C MET A 93 -10.96 -11.99 3.04
N GLY A 94 -10.53 -12.55 1.92
CA GLY A 94 -11.31 -12.70 0.68
C GLY A 94 -11.10 -11.58 -0.34
N TYR A 95 -10.09 -10.72 -0.19
CA TYR A 95 -9.68 -9.85 -1.27
C TYR A 95 -8.94 -10.66 -2.34
N THR A 96 -9.38 -10.59 -3.60
CA THR A 96 -8.91 -11.50 -4.65
C THR A 96 -7.82 -10.90 -5.53
N ASN A 97 -7.65 -9.59 -5.48
CA ASN A 97 -6.76 -8.85 -6.39
C ASN A 97 -5.75 -7.99 -5.60
N VAL A 98 -4.96 -8.65 -4.74
CA VAL A 98 -4.05 -7.98 -3.80
C VAL A 98 -2.60 -8.28 -4.12
N TYR A 99 -1.78 -7.23 -4.17
CA TYR A 99 -0.36 -7.30 -4.52
C TYR A 99 0.50 -6.60 -3.48
N SER A 100 1.75 -7.05 -3.33
CA SER A 100 2.78 -6.34 -2.56
C SER A 100 3.82 -5.77 -3.51
N LEU A 101 4.12 -4.48 -3.38
CA LEU A 101 5.18 -3.82 -4.13
C LEU A 101 6.55 -4.31 -3.64
N GLN A 102 7.27 -5.03 -4.50
CA GLN A 102 8.61 -5.51 -4.19
C GLN A 102 9.59 -4.34 -4.03
N GLY A 103 10.46 -4.41 -3.03
CA GLY A 103 11.40 -3.33 -2.70
C GLY A 103 10.80 -2.11 -1.99
N GLY A 104 9.47 -1.99 -1.98
CA GLY A 104 8.73 -0.99 -1.22
C GLY A 104 9.09 0.47 -1.57
N TYR A 105 8.87 1.35 -0.60
CA TYR A 105 9.13 2.78 -0.71
C TYR A 105 10.60 3.11 -0.99
N ARG A 106 11.53 2.28 -0.52
CA ARG A 106 12.97 2.53 -0.70
C ARG A 106 13.37 2.52 -2.18
N ILE A 107 12.89 1.53 -2.94
CA ILE A 107 13.18 1.45 -4.38
C ILE A 107 12.40 2.50 -5.16
N TRP A 108 11.21 2.87 -4.69
CA TRP A 108 10.49 4.01 -5.27
C TRP A 108 11.30 5.31 -5.22
N LEU A 109 12.00 5.57 -4.10
CA LEU A 109 12.86 6.74 -3.95
C LEU A 109 14.17 6.64 -4.73
N ASP A 110 14.77 5.45 -4.79
CA ASP A 110 16.00 5.21 -5.53
C ASP A 110 15.89 3.91 -6.36
N PRO A 111 15.46 4.03 -7.62
CA PRO A 111 15.33 2.88 -8.53
C PRO A 111 16.65 2.19 -8.87
N SER A 112 17.81 2.75 -8.49
CA SER A 112 19.12 2.14 -8.73
C SER A 112 19.48 1.08 -7.68
N LEU A 113 18.76 1.04 -6.57
CA LEU A 113 18.97 0.04 -5.52
C LEU A 113 18.60 -1.36 -6.01
N PRO A 114 19.36 -2.41 -5.61
CA PRO A 114 19.00 -3.77 -5.94
C PRO A 114 17.69 -4.17 -5.25
N LEU A 115 16.85 -4.89 -5.97
CA LEU A 115 15.77 -5.66 -5.35
C LEU A 115 16.41 -6.67 -4.40
N GLU A 116 16.00 -6.65 -3.13
CA GLU A 116 16.38 -7.70 -2.19
C GLU A 116 15.70 -9.00 -2.63
N ASP A 117 16.47 -10.08 -2.76
CA ASP A 117 15.95 -11.37 -3.19
C ASP A 117 15.23 -12.01 -2.00
N ASP A 118 13.92 -12.28 -2.15
CA ASP A 118 13.09 -12.90 -1.10
C ASP A 118 13.55 -14.35 -0.78
N SER A 119 14.56 -14.87 -1.49
CA SER A 119 15.12 -16.21 -1.31
C SER A 119 16.09 -16.36 -0.13
N ALA A 120 16.33 -15.33 0.69
CA ALA A 120 17.41 -15.34 1.69
C ALA A 120 17.08 -14.74 3.07
N SER A 121 15.88 -14.98 3.62
CA SER A 121 15.59 -14.67 5.03
C SER A 121 15.16 -15.86 5.89
N ASP A 122 15.50 -17.09 5.50
CA ASP A 122 15.57 -18.23 6.43
C ASP A 122 17.01 -18.41 6.91
N SER A 123 17.48 -17.46 7.72
CA SER A 123 18.70 -17.64 8.51
C SER A 123 18.62 -16.87 9.83
N GLY A 124 18.10 -17.56 10.86
CA GLY A 124 18.40 -17.32 12.27
C GLY A 124 17.37 -16.46 13.02
N GLY A 125 16.80 -16.92 14.15
CA GLY A 125 17.03 -18.16 14.90
C GLY A 125 16.05 -18.32 16.07
#